data_AF-A0A2S0L5N6-F1
#
_entry.id   AF-A0A2S0L5N6-F1
#
_cell.length_a   1.000
_cell.length_b   1.000
_cell.length_c   1.000
_cell.angle_alpha   90.00
_cell.angle_beta   90.00
_cell.angle_gamma   90.00
#
_symmetry.space_group_name_H-M   'P 1'
#
loop_
_entity.id
_entity.type
_entity.pdbx_description
1 polymer ?
#
loop_
_entity_poly.entity_id
_entity_poly.type
_entity_poly.pdbx_seq_one_letter_code
_entity_poly.pdbx_strand_id
1 'polypeptide(L)'
;MKREILDEYYQTCPFPKPKTTKKKKKVNGWKNKKYRRCKYCGEGNAERHEVFFGANRQASIDNKFQVDVCRKHHEELHANSTEWAISENKKLRQHYQLKYEIELIEKGCTAEQARREWMRLIGRDYL
;
A
#
# COMPACT_ATOMS: atom_id res chain seq x y z
N MET A 1 -35.83 13.53 -11.38
CA MET A 1 -36.84 12.47 -11.20
C MET A 1 -36.49 11.40 -10.16
N LYS A 2 -35.64 10.39 -10.41
CA LYS A 2 -35.42 9.29 -9.42
C LYS A 2 -34.80 9.72 -8.07
N ARG A 3 -33.99 10.78 -8.06
CA ARG A 3 -33.37 11.30 -6.82
C ARG A 3 -34.36 12.03 -5.92
N GLU A 4 -35.25 12.82 -6.50
CA GLU A 4 -36.23 13.64 -5.77
C GLU A 4 -37.26 12.76 -5.05
N ILE A 5 -37.77 11.72 -5.74
CA ILE A 5 -38.69 10.73 -5.17
C ILE A 5 -38.04 9.98 -3.99
N LEU A 6 -36.75 9.67 -4.09
CA LEU A 6 -36.02 9.00 -3.03
C LEU A 6 -35.82 9.91 -1.82
N ASP A 7 -35.59 11.20 -2.04
CA ASP A 7 -35.39 12.17 -0.96
C ASP A 7 -36.70 12.44 -0.21
N GLU A 8 -37.85 12.56 -0.90
CA GLU A 8 -39.18 12.65 -0.26
C GLU A 8 -39.48 11.43 0.62
N TYR A 9 -39.20 10.21 0.14
CA TYR A 9 -39.40 8.97 0.90
C TYR A 9 -38.66 8.96 2.25
N TYR A 10 -37.43 9.51 2.30
CA TYR A 10 -36.64 9.57 3.54
C TYR A 10 -36.97 10.76 4.45
N GLN A 11 -37.77 11.74 4.00
CA GLN A 11 -38.26 12.84 4.87
C GLN A 11 -39.36 12.35 5.82
N THR A 12 -40.17 11.39 5.38
CA THR A 12 -41.26 10.80 6.17
C THR A 12 -40.86 9.51 6.88
N CYS A 13 -39.66 8.99 6.63
CA CYS A 13 -39.18 7.74 7.22
C CYS A 13 -38.60 7.99 8.62
N PRO A 14 -38.98 7.21 9.65
CA PRO A 14 -38.39 7.33 10.99
C PRO A 14 -36.90 6.98 11.02
N PHE A 15 -36.38 6.32 9.99
CA PHE A 15 -34.97 6.01 9.85
C PHE A 15 -34.28 6.99 8.89
N PRO A 16 -33.19 7.65 9.31
CA PRO A 16 -32.48 8.58 8.46
C PRO A 16 -31.85 7.86 7.27
N LYS A 17 -31.79 8.54 6.13
CA LYS A 17 -31.08 8.04 4.94
C LYS A 17 -29.66 7.60 5.32
N PRO A 18 -29.24 6.37 4.98
CA PRO A 18 -27.91 5.89 5.32
C PRO A 18 -26.85 6.81 4.69
N LYS A 19 -26.07 7.48 5.54
CA LYS A 19 -24.97 8.35 5.10
C LYS A 19 -23.78 7.47 4.73
N THR A 20 -23.47 7.38 3.44
CA THR A 20 -22.24 6.75 2.97
C THR A 20 -21.04 7.68 3.22
N THR A 21 -20.49 7.66 4.42
CA THR A 21 -19.22 8.34 4.68
C THR A 21 -18.09 7.57 4.00
N LYS A 22 -17.32 8.23 3.12
CA LYS A 22 -16.13 7.62 2.52
C LYS A 22 -15.18 7.18 3.64
N LYS A 23 -14.71 5.93 3.59
CA LYS A 23 -13.71 5.42 4.54
C LYS A 23 -12.46 6.29 4.45
N LYS A 24 -11.94 6.74 5.60
CA LYS A 24 -10.67 7.48 5.67
C LYS A 24 -9.54 6.54 5.24
N LYS A 25 -8.72 6.98 4.30
CA LYS A 25 -7.54 6.21 3.83
C LYS A 25 -6.47 6.19 4.92
N LYS A 26 -5.76 5.08 5.04
CA LYS A 26 -4.60 4.94 5.94
C LYS A 26 -3.46 5.84 5.48
N VAL A 27 -2.75 6.42 6.44
CA VAL A 27 -1.63 7.35 6.22
C VAL A 27 -0.30 6.74 6.68
N ASN A 28 0.80 7.17 6.06
CA ASN A 28 2.15 6.61 6.22
C ASN A 28 2.85 6.99 7.55
N GLY A 29 2.10 7.37 8.59
CA GLY A 29 2.63 7.57 9.94
C GLY A 29 3.67 8.69 10.06
N TRP A 30 3.37 9.89 9.55
CA TRP A 30 4.24 11.08 9.58
C TRP A 30 4.92 11.37 10.93
N LYS A 31 4.21 11.16 12.05
CA LYS A 31 4.70 11.47 13.40
C LYS A 31 6.03 10.80 13.76
N ASN A 32 6.30 9.63 13.20
CA ASN A 32 7.52 8.87 13.49
C ASN A 32 8.68 9.20 12.55
N LYS A 33 8.50 10.15 11.61
CA LYS A 33 9.51 10.51 10.59
C LYS A 33 10.88 10.79 11.20
N LYS A 34 10.92 11.53 12.30
CA LYS A 34 12.16 11.96 12.96
C LYS A 34 13.07 10.83 13.44
N TYR A 35 12.52 9.66 13.71
CA TYR A 35 13.29 8.51 14.21
C TYR A 35 13.75 7.57 13.09
N ARG A 36 13.32 7.79 11.85
CA ARG A 36 13.61 6.89 10.74
C ARG A 36 14.87 7.32 10.02
N ARG A 37 15.64 6.33 9.59
CA ARG A 37 16.87 6.51 8.84
C ARG A 37 16.73 5.91 7.46
N CYS A 38 17.37 6.53 6.48
CA CYS A 38 17.41 6.03 5.13
C CYS A 38 18.14 4.69 5.09
N LYS A 39 17.54 3.68 4.47
CA LYS A 39 18.16 2.36 4.28
C LYS A 39 19.50 2.43 3.53
N TYR A 40 19.65 3.36 2.59
CA TYR A 40 20.82 3.44 1.71
C TYR A 40 21.93 4.34 2.26
N CYS A 41 21.60 5.57 2.68
CA CYS A 41 22.61 6.54 3.14
C CYS A 41 22.62 6.79 4.65
N GLY A 42 21.70 6.20 5.42
CA GLY A 42 21.64 6.38 6.88
C GLY A 42 21.15 7.76 7.37
N GLU A 43 20.84 8.67 6.45
CA GLU A 43 20.34 10.01 6.75
C GLU A 43 19.04 9.95 7.55
N GLY A 44 18.92 10.84 8.54
CA GLY A 44 17.72 10.92 9.40
C GLY A 44 16.51 11.48 8.66
N ASN A 45 15.36 11.53 9.36
CA ASN A 45 14.10 12.05 8.82
C ASN A 45 13.61 11.33 7.55
N ALA A 46 13.88 10.03 7.42
CA ALA A 46 13.53 9.27 6.23
C ALA A 46 12.02 9.24 5.96
N GLU A 47 11.68 9.29 4.68
CA GLU A 47 10.33 9.16 4.13
C GLU A 47 10.00 7.71 3.85
N ARG A 48 8.70 7.36 3.96
CA ARG A 48 8.26 5.99 3.66
C ARG A 48 7.96 5.89 2.17
N HIS A 49 8.84 5.22 1.45
CA HIS A 49 8.60 4.84 0.07
C HIS A 49 7.68 3.62 0.03
N GLU A 50 6.56 3.76 -0.68
CA GLU A 50 5.61 2.68 -0.92
C GLU A 50 5.99 1.95 -2.20
N VAL A 51 6.46 0.71 -2.10
CA VAL A 51 6.92 -0.07 -3.25
C VAL A 51 5.80 -0.32 -4.27
N PHE A 52 4.58 -0.48 -3.75
CA PHE A 52 3.35 -0.59 -4.54
C PHE A 52 2.49 0.65 -4.29
N PHE A 53 2.60 1.63 -5.18
CA PHE A 53 1.84 2.88 -5.12
C PHE A 53 0.48 2.78 -5.84
N GLY A 54 -0.30 3.87 -5.83
CA GLY A 54 -1.58 3.95 -6.55
C GLY A 54 -2.68 3.13 -5.88
N ALA A 55 -3.34 2.24 -6.63
CA ALA A 55 -4.42 1.41 -6.12
C ALA A 55 -3.97 0.48 -4.97
N ASN A 56 -2.73 0.00 -5.03
CA ASN A 56 -2.15 -0.95 -4.06
C ASN A 56 -1.55 -0.27 -2.83
N ARG A 57 -1.64 1.06 -2.73
CA ARG A 57 -1.10 1.83 -1.60
C ARG A 57 -1.62 1.36 -0.24
N GLN A 58 -2.91 1.06 -0.13
CA GLN A 58 -3.48 0.61 1.14
C GLN A 58 -2.95 -0.78 1.52
N ALA A 59 -2.83 -1.70 0.55
CA ALA A 59 -2.22 -3.01 0.74
C ALA A 59 -0.75 -2.90 1.17
N SER A 60 0.00 -1.95 0.60
CA SER A 60 1.38 -1.66 0.99
C SER A 60 1.49 -1.17 2.44
N ILE A 61 0.55 -0.33 2.92
CA ILE A 61 0.52 0.11 4.32
C ILE A 61 0.19 -1.06 5.26
N ASP A 62 -0.76 -1.90 4.88
CA ASP A 62 -1.26 -3.00 5.72
C ASP A 62 -0.25 -4.11 5.90
N ASN A 63 0.44 -4.47 4.83
CA ASN A 63 1.46 -5.52 4.82
C ASN A 63 2.88 -4.98 5.03
N LYS A 64 3.03 -3.68 5.34
CA LYS A 64 4.31 -3.01 5.58
C LYS A 64 5.29 -3.16 4.40
N PHE A 65 4.78 -3.11 3.17
CA PHE A 65 5.59 -3.09 1.92
C PHE A 65 6.16 -1.69 1.67
N GLN A 66 6.93 -1.21 2.65
CA GLN A 66 7.39 0.16 2.71
C GLN A 66 8.86 0.19 3.16
N VAL A 67 9.65 1.04 2.51
CA VAL A 67 11.07 1.24 2.80
C VAL A 67 11.29 2.66 3.28
N ASP A 68 12.06 2.85 4.35
CA ASP A 68 12.46 4.17 4.79
C ASP A 68 13.68 4.65 3.99
N VAL A 69 13.52 5.77 3.29
CA VAL A 69 14.53 6.35 2.39
C VAL A 69 14.57 7.87 2.55
N CYS A 70 15.73 8.50 2.33
CA CYS A 70 15.80 9.96 2.29
C CYS A 70 15.10 10.49 1.04
N ARG A 71 14.78 11.79 1.03
CA ARG A 71 14.03 12.42 -0.05
C ARG A 71 14.63 12.17 -1.43
N LYS A 72 15.95 12.26 -1.57
CA LYS A 72 16.64 12.02 -2.85
C LYS A 72 16.37 10.62 -3.39
N HIS A 73 16.61 9.58 -2.58
CA HIS A 73 16.34 8.20 -2.97
C HIS A 73 14.84 7.93 -3.14
N HIS A 74 13.99 8.60 -2.36
CA HIS A 74 12.53 8.52 -2.50
C HIS A 74 12.08 8.99 -3.88
N GLU A 75 12.52 10.17 -4.30
CA GLU A 75 12.21 10.75 -5.62
C GLU A 75 12.76 9.89 -6.75
N GLU A 76 13.99 9.39 -6.62
CA GLU A 76 14.62 8.53 -7.62
C GLU A 76 13.89 7.19 -7.79
N LEU A 77 13.54 6.52 -6.68
CA LEU A 77 12.72 5.30 -6.71
C LEU A 77 11.31 5.55 -7.25
N HIS A 78 10.71 6.71 -6.95
CA HIS A 78 9.41 7.08 -7.51
C HIS A 78 9.46 7.38 -9.02
N ALA A 79 10.51 8.08 -9.47
CA ALA A 79 10.72 8.39 -10.87
C ALA A 79 11.01 7.12 -11.68
N ASN A 80 11.69 6.14 -11.07
CA ASN A 80 12.01 4.85 -11.69
C ASN A 80 12.68 5.03 -13.06
N SER A 81 13.58 6.00 -13.15
CA SER A 81 14.21 6.43 -14.41
C SER A 81 15.69 6.03 -14.51
N THR A 82 16.41 5.97 -13.38
CA THR A 82 17.82 5.55 -13.35
C THR A 82 17.93 4.03 -13.36
N GLU A 83 19.03 3.50 -13.89
CA GLU A 83 19.29 2.04 -13.89
C GLU A 83 19.28 1.47 -12.47
N TRP A 84 19.82 2.22 -11.51
CA TRP A 84 19.75 1.89 -10.09
C TRP A 84 18.30 1.80 -9.61
N ALA A 85 17.47 2.82 -9.86
CA ALA A 85 16.08 2.84 -9.41
C ALA A 85 15.24 1.72 -10.03
N ILE A 86 15.42 1.44 -11.32
CA ILE A 86 14.73 0.37 -12.04
C ILE A 86 15.10 -0.99 -11.46
N SER A 87 16.40 -1.23 -11.27
CA SER A 87 16.92 -2.47 -10.67
C SER A 87 16.43 -2.64 -9.23
N GLU A 88 16.51 -1.57 -8.43
CA GLU A 88 16.15 -1.60 -7.02
C GLU A 88 14.63 -1.77 -6.84
N ASN A 89 13.80 -1.10 -7.63
CA ASN A 89 12.35 -1.32 -7.60
C ASN A 89 11.97 -2.76 -7.95
N LYS A 90 12.66 -3.37 -8.94
CA LYS A 90 12.46 -4.79 -9.26
C LYS A 90 12.80 -5.68 -8.06
N LYS A 91 13.97 -5.46 -7.45
CA LYS A 91 14.41 -6.21 -6.25
C LYS A 91 13.46 -6.04 -5.08
N LEU A 92 13.00 -4.82 -4.81
CA LEU A 92 12.07 -4.54 -3.72
C LEU A 92 10.73 -5.25 -3.93
N ARG A 93 10.18 -5.23 -5.15
CA ARG A 93 8.93 -5.93 -5.47
C ARG A 93 9.06 -7.44 -5.28
N GLN A 94 10.15 -8.03 -5.77
CA GLN A 94 10.47 -9.45 -5.59
C GLN A 94 10.65 -9.80 -4.11
N HIS A 95 11.39 -8.98 -3.36
CA HIS A 95 11.62 -9.17 -1.94
C HIS A 95 10.32 -9.19 -1.14
N TYR A 96 9.42 -8.23 -1.39
CA TYR A 96 8.15 -8.18 -0.67
C TYR A 96 7.17 -9.29 -1.08
N GLN A 97 7.20 -9.74 -2.34
CA GLN A 97 6.44 -10.92 -2.75
C GLN A 97 6.94 -12.17 -2.03
N LEU A 98 8.25 -12.45 -2.08
CA LEU A 98 8.83 -13.60 -1.39
C LEU A 98 8.55 -13.57 0.11
N LYS A 99 8.77 -12.42 0.74
CA LYS A 99 8.51 -12.24 2.17
C LYS A 99 7.04 -12.54 2.51
N TYR A 100 6.11 -12.01 1.73
CA TYR A 100 4.69 -12.25 1.95
C TYR A 100 4.32 -13.73 1.76
N GLU A 101 4.84 -14.37 0.71
CA GLU A 101 4.58 -15.79 0.45
C GLU A 101 5.16 -16.68 1.56
N ILE A 102 6.39 -16.40 2.02
CA ILE A 102 7.02 -17.10 3.15
C ILE A 102 6.19 -16.94 4.41
N GLU A 103 5.77 -15.72 4.76
CA GLU A 103 4.94 -15.46 5.94
C GLU A 103 3.58 -16.19 5.89
N LEU A 104 3.05 -16.49 4.71
CA LEU A 104 1.84 -17.31 4.55
C LEU A 104 2.13 -18.80 4.66
N ILE A 105 3.24 -19.26 4.08
CA ILE A 105 3.68 -20.66 4.18
C ILE A 105 3.96 -21.03 5.64
N GLU A 106 4.62 -20.14 6.40
CA GLU A 106 4.86 -20.29 7.84
C GLU A 106 3.55 -20.38 8.65
N LYS A 107 2.46 -19.79 8.14
CA LYS A 107 1.11 -19.89 8.74
C LYS A 107 0.33 -21.14 8.29
N GLY A 108 0.95 -22.01 7.49
CA GLY A 108 0.38 -23.28 7.05
C GLY A 108 -0.24 -23.27 5.65
N CYS A 109 -0.06 -22.21 4.85
CA CYS A 109 -0.46 -22.22 3.45
C CYS A 109 0.52 -23.03 2.58
N THR A 110 0.05 -23.60 1.49
CA THR A 110 0.94 -24.12 0.45
C THR A 110 1.51 -22.97 -0.40
N ALA A 111 2.62 -23.22 -1.11
CA ALA A 111 3.20 -22.23 -2.02
C ALA A 111 2.20 -21.73 -3.08
N GLU A 112 1.37 -22.62 -3.62
CA GLU A 112 0.32 -22.24 -4.58
C GLU A 112 -0.75 -21.33 -3.95
N GLN A 113 -1.18 -21.64 -2.73
CA GLN A 113 -2.15 -20.80 -2.01
C GLN A 113 -1.56 -19.42 -1.72
N ALA A 114 -0.30 -19.37 -1.28
CA ALA A 114 0.40 -18.12 -1.01
C ALA A 114 0.51 -17.25 -2.27
N ARG A 115 0.88 -17.84 -3.42
CA ARG A 115 0.92 -17.14 -4.72
C ARG A 115 -0.45 -16.64 -5.16
N ARG A 116 -1.51 -17.44 -4.97
CA ARG A 116 -2.89 -17.02 -5.27
C ARG A 116 -3.33 -15.83 -4.41
N GLU A 117 -3.01 -15.85 -3.11
CA GLU A 117 -3.31 -14.72 -2.22
C GLU A 117 -2.51 -13.47 -2.59
N TRP A 118 -1.23 -13.61 -2.98
CA TRP A 118 -0.45 -12.51 -3.52
C TRP A 118 -1.10 -11.88 -4.77
N MET A 119 -1.50 -12.73 -5.72
CA MET A 119 -2.17 -12.27 -6.94
C MET A 119 -3.51 -11.59 -6.65
N ARG A 120 -4.26 -12.04 -5.63
CA ARG A 120 -5.48 -11.36 -5.16
C ARG A 120 -5.18 -9.98 -4.55
N LEU A 121 -4.08 -9.87 -3.81
CA LEU A 121 -3.70 -8.65 -3.10
C LEU A 121 -3.10 -7.58 -4.02
N ILE A 122 -2.17 -7.97 -4.88
CA ILE A 122 -1.34 -7.05 -5.69
C ILE A 122 -1.74 -7.07 -7.18
N GLY A 123 -2.27 -8.18 -7.67
CA GLY A 123 -2.72 -8.33 -9.07
C GLY A 123 -1.60 -8.65 -10.07
N ARG A 124 -0.35 -8.80 -9.63
CA ARG A 124 0.79 -9.06 -10.51
C ARG A 124 1.85 -9.92 -9.85
N ASP A 125 2.43 -10.81 -10.65
CA ASP A 125 3.59 -11.63 -10.27
C ASP A 125 4.90 -10.93 -10.63
N TYR A 126 5.87 -10.97 -9.71
CA TYR A 126 7.20 -10.38 -9.86
C TYR A 126 8.33 -11.40 -9.76
N LEU A 127 8.02 -12.66 -9.46
CA LEU A 127 8.99 -13.76 -9.37
C LEU A 127 9.16 -14.49 -10.70
#